data_AF-A0A0G0FP41-F1
#
_entry.id   AF-A0A0G0FP41-F1
#
_cell.length_a   1.000
_cell.length_b   1.000
_cell.length_c   1.000
_cell.angle_alpha   90.00
_cell.angle_beta   90.00
_cell.angle_gamma   90.00
#
_symmetry.space_group_name_H-M   'P 1'
#
loop_
_entity.id
_entity.type
_entity.pdbx_description
1 polymer ?
#
loop_
_entity_poly.entity_id
_entity_poly.type
_entity_poly.pdbx_seq_one_letter_code
_entity_poly.pdbx_strand_id
1 'polypeptide(L)' 'MEKYKDFWEKGMYKCNKCGNKLFSSEAKFNSRTMWPSFRKSMKNGIRKKPDYSI' A
#
# COMPACT_ATOMS: atom_id res chain seq x y z
N MET A 1 -12.84 6.05 -8.86
CA MET A 1 -12.87 5.60 -7.45
C MET A 1 -11.71 4.62 -7.26
N GLU A 2 -10.95 4.74 -6.18
CA GLU A 2 -9.80 3.86 -5.96
C GLU A 2 -10.29 2.42 -5.70
N LYS A 3 -9.70 1.43 -6.39
CA LYS A 3 -10.19 0.03 -6.46
C LYS A 3 -9.91 -0.78 -5.18
N TYR A 4 -8.84 -0.46 -4.47
CA TYR A 4 -8.32 -1.18 -3.32
C TYR A 4 -8.72 -0.62 -1.96
N LYS A 5 -9.37 0.55 -1.90
CA LYS A 5 -9.87 1.19 -0.67
C LYS A 5 -10.69 0.21 0.16
N ASP A 6 -11.73 -0.35 -0.46
CA ASP A 6 -12.67 -1.28 0.19
C ASP A 6 -12.38 -2.75 -0.16
N PHE A 7 -11.20 -3.05 -0.69
CA PHE A 7 -10.73 -4.40 -0.94
C PHE A 7 -10.07 -4.99 0.31
N TRP A 8 -10.58 -6.11 0.81
CA TRP A 8 -10.14 -6.74 2.07
C TRP A 8 -9.77 -8.22 1.93
N GLU A 9 -9.70 -8.74 0.70
CA GLU A 9 -9.30 -10.13 0.49
C GLU A 9 -7.82 -10.35 0.87
N LYS A 10 -7.53 -11.58 1.31
CA LYS A 10 -6.18 -11.98 1.68
C LYS A 10 -5.28 -12.03 0.44
N GLY A 11 -4.10 -11.42 0.51
CA GLY A 11 -3.17 -11.41 -0.60
C GLY A 11 -2.03 -10.41 -0.45
N MET A 12 -1.43 -10.06 -1.59
CA MET A 12 -0.26 -9.18 -1.66
C MET A 12 -0.51 -8.06 -2.67
N TYR A 13 -0.25 -6.83 -2.24
CA TYR A 13 -0.26 -5.66 -3.10
C TYR A 13 1.10 -5.55 -3.77
N LYS A 14 1.10 -5.57 -5.11
CA LYS A 14 2.31 -5.59 -5.93
C LYS A 14 2.43 -4.29 -6.72
N CYS A 15 3.67 -3.90 -7.05
CA CYS A 15 3.92 -2.81 -7.97
C CYS A 15 3.32 -3.15 -9.33
N ASN A 16 2.44 -2.30 -9.85
CA ASN A 16 1.78 -2.53 -11.13
C ASN A 16 2.78 -2.60 -12.31
N LYS A 17 3.94 -1.96 -12.19
CA LYS A 17 4.96 -1.92 -13.25
C LYS A 17 5.90 -3.12 -13.26
N CYS A 18 6.37 -3.57 -12.09
CA CYS A 18 7.41 -4.60 -12.00
C CYS A 18 6.99 -5.86 -11.21
N GLY A 19 5.79 -5.89 -10.64
CA GLY A 19 5.29 -7.04 -9.88
C GLY A 19 5.93 -7.22 -8.48
N ASN A 20 6.86 -6.36 -8.07
CA ASN A 20 7.50 -6.46 -6.75
C ASN A 20 6.46 -6.33 -5.62
N LYS A 21 6.60 -7.11 -4.55
CA LYS A 21 5.67 -7.12 -3.41
C LYS A 21 5.89 -5.86 -2.56
N LEU A 22 4.85 -5.05 -2.39
CA LEU A 22 4.92 -3.78 -1.66
C LEU A 22 4.32 -3.91 -0.26
N PHE A 23 3.11 -4.48 -0.16
CA PHE A 23 2.36 -4.58 1.09
C PHE A 23 1.62 -5.92 1.19
N SER A 24 1.47 -6.43 2.42
CA SER A 24 0.58 -7.56 2.73
C SER A 24 -0.81 -7.05 3.06
N SER A 25 -1.86 -7.80 2.70
CA SER A 25 -3.24 -7.52 3.13
C SER A 25 -3.38 -7.50 4.65
N GLU A 26 -2.55 -8.24 5.38
CA GLU A 26 -2.53 -8.27 6.85
C GLU A 26 -2.08 -6.93 7.46
N ALA A 27 -1.31 -6.14 6.70
CA ALA A 27 -0.89 -4.82 7.14
C ALA A 27 -1.91 -3.73 6.79
N LYS A 28 -2.97 -4.04 6.04
CA LYS A 28 -4.00 -3.08 5.63
C LYS A 28 -4.89 -2.72 6.82
N PHE A 29 -5.27 -1.44 6.93
CA PHE A 29 -6.20 -0.97 7.95
C PHE A 29 -7.11 0.12 7.42
N ASN A 30 -8.27 0.31 8.07
CA ASN A 30 -9.21 1.36 7.68
C ASN A 30 -8.76 2.69 8.30
N SER A 31 -8.16 3.56 7.48
CA SER A 31 -7.74 4.91 7.87
C SER A 31 -8.85 5.96 7.71
N ARG A 32 -10.04 5.57 7.21
CA ARG A 32 -11.14 6.46 6.82
C ARG A 32 -10.76 7.50 5.76
N THR A 33 -9.67 7.27 5.04
CA THR A 33 -9.25 8.10 3.90
C THR A 33 -9.78 7.53 2.57
N MET A 34 -9.55 8.25 1.48
CA MET A 34 -9.90 7.80 0.13
C MET A 34 -8.92 6.78 -0.46
N TRP A 35 -7.84 6.41 0.26
CA TRP A 35 -6.76 5.57 -0.26
C TRP A 35 -6.49 4.33 0.61
N PRO A 36 -6.05 3.20 0.03
CA PRO A 36 -5.66 2.03 0.79
C PRO A 36 -4.47 2.37 1.69
N SER A 37 -4.60 2.05 2.98
CA SER A 37 -3.61 2.40 4.00
C SER A 37 -3.02 1.15 4.64
N PHE A 38 -1.70 1.18 4.86
CA PHE A 38 -0.93 0.03 5.34
C PHE A 38 -0.01 0.44 6.49
N ARG A 39 0.05 -0.39 7.53
CA ARG A 39 0.91 -0.14 8.71
C ARG A 39 2.38 -0.42 8.44
N LYS A 40 2.67 -1.37 7.54
CA LYS A 40 4.03 -1.85 7.27
C LYS A 40 4.18 -2.23 5.80
N SER A 41 5.33 -1.89 5.22
CA SER A 41 5.76 -2.34 3.89
C SER A 41 6.60 -3.61 3.95
N MET A 42 6.71 -4.31 2.83
CA MET A 42 7.66 -5.40 2.65
C MET A 42 9.10 -4.88 2.73
N LYS A 43 10.02 -5.75 3.19
CA LYS A 43 11.46 -5.45 3.21
C LYS A 43 11.93 -5.17 1.79
N ASN A 44 12.60 -4.02 1.58
CA ASN A 44 13.05 -3.54 0.26
C ASN A 44 11.92 -3.35 -0.78
N GLY A 45 10.64 -3.37 -0.35
CA GLY A 45 9.50 -3.18 -1.25
C GLY A 45 9.31 -1.73 -1.68
N ILE A 46 9.68 -0.78 -0.81
CA ILE A 46 9.53 0.65 -1.05
C ILE A 46 10.82 1.40 -0.70
N ARG A 47 11.08 2.49 -1.41
CA ARG A 47 12.08 3.49 -1.05
C ARG A 47 11.37 4.76 -0.63
N LYS A 48 11.72 5.29 0.53
CA LYS A 48 11.19 6.57 1.03
C LYS A 48 12.08 7.71 0.53
N LYS A 49 11.49 8.84 0.18
CA LYS A 49 12.17 10.09 -0.14
C LYS A 49 11.50 11.21 0.68
N PRO A 50 12.25 12.12 1.28
CA PRO A 50 11.67 13.31 1.91
C PRO A 50 10.85 14.12 0.90
N ASP A 51 9.73 14.67 1.35
CA ASP A 51 8.91 15.61 0.59
C ASP A 51 8.94 16.96 1.32
N TYR A 52 9.22 18.03 0.56
CA TYR A 52 9.35 19.41 1.06
C TYR A 52 8.37 20.36 0.36
N SER A 53 7.40 19.81 -0.37
CA SER A 53 6.35 20.60 -1.00
C SER A 53 5.50 21.27 0.08
N ILE A 54 5.31 22.59 -0.04
CA ILE A 54 4.48 23.41 0.85
C ILE A 54 3.07 23.50 0.27
#